data_AF-A0A6P0MQV7-F1
#
_entry.id   AF-A0A6P0MQV7-F1
#
_cell.length_a   1.000
_cell.length_b   1.000
_cell.length_c   1.000
_cell.angle_alpha   90.00
_cell.angle_beta   90.00
_cell.angle_gamma   90.00
#
_symmetry.space_group_name_H-M   'P 1'
#
loop_
_entity.id
_entity.type
_entity.pdbx_description
1 polymer ?
#
loop_
_entity_poly.entity_id
_entity_poly.type
_entity_poly.pdbx_seq_one_letter_code
_entity_poly.pdbx_strand_id
1 'polypeptide(L)'
;MSNVTTYLKTIYQTVSSLLICSPLLVSCSDFNDSTNEVSFAADIDDQGDVQIIYTSPEDESHEEIYEIFQETEEFDFLAEELNEAIALPRDISVRFEECDEENAFYDPETVEISMCYELIQKYKEIFADDAESDDEYVTEVIDAALFTFYHELGHALVDQLELPITGSEEDAVDELAAIILLEEQGE
;
A
#
# COMPACT_ATOMS: atom_id res chain seq x y z
N MET A 1 -8.28 -16.62 4.21
CA MET A 1 -7.31 -17.73 4.38
C MET A 1 -6.29 -17.73 3.22
N SER A 2 -5.14 -17.08 3.43
CA SER A 2 -3.83 -17.40 2.82
C SER A 2 -3.68 -17.42 1.28
N ASN A 3 -4.08 -16.36 0.56
CA ASN A 3 -3.72 -16.24 -0.86
C ASN A 3 -2.49 -15.34 -1.10
N VAL A 4 -2.38 -14.19 -0.43
CA VAL A 4 -1.27 -13.23 -0.60
C VAL A 4 0.08 -13.84 -0.18
N THR A 5 0.15 -14.44 1.01
CA THR A 5 1.39 -15.10 1.52
C THR A 5 1.82 -16.28 0.64
N THR A 6 0.88 -16.93 -0.03
CA THR A 6 1.16 -18.06 -0.93
C THR A 6 1.72 -17.56 -2.27
N TYR A 7 1.25 -16.42 -2.76
CA TYR A 7 1.67 -15.86 -4.04
C TYR A 7 3.04 -15.18 -3.96
N LEU A 8 3.30 -14.37 -2.92
CA LEU A 8 4.62 -13.78 -2.68
C LEU A 8 5.72 -14.87 -2.57
N LYS A 9 5.42 -16.00 -1.91
CA LYS A 9 6.31 -17.17 -1.87
C LYS A 9 6.49 -17.85 -3.24
N THR A 10 5.44 -17.87 -4.06
CA THR A 10 5.45 -18.52 -5.38
C THR A 10 6.20 -17.69 -6.43
N ILE A 11 6.06 -16.35 -6.41
CA ILE A 11 6.87 -15.43 -7.22
C ILE A 11 8.35 -15.61 -6.87
N TYR A 12 8.68 -15.62 -5.58
CA TYR A 12 10.06 -15.81 -5.13
C TYR A 12 10.69 -17.13 -5.62
N GLN A 13 9.92 -18.23 -5.61
CA GLN A 13 10.40 -19.54 -6.09
C GLN A 13 10.47 -19.68 -7.62
N THR A 14 9.59 -19.02 -8.37
CA THR A 14 9.56 -19.11 -9.85
C THR A 14 10.65 -18.27 -10.49
N VAL A 15 10.95 -17.09 -9.94
CA VAL A 15 12.06 -16.24 -10.42
C VAL A 15 13.42 -16.89 -10.13
N SER A 16 13.55 -17.60 -9.01
CA SER A 16 14.75 -18.39 -8.67
C SER A 16 15.03 -19.56 -9.62
N SER A 17 14.00 -20.11 -10.29
CA SER A 17 14.13 -21.27 -11.18
C SER A 17 14.26 -20.91 -12.67
N LEU A 18 14.00 -19.66 -13.06
CA LEU A 18 14.08 -19.18 -14.45
C LEU A 18 15.47 -18.70 -14.88
N LEU A 19 16.44 -18.61 -13.97
CA LEU A 19 17.83 -18.17 -14.26
C LEU A 19 18.81 -19.33 -14.57
N ILE A 20 18.33 -20.57 -14.68
CA ILE A 20 19.20 -21.72 -14.98
C ILE A 20 19.07 -22.13 -16.45
N CYS A 21 20.09 -21.78 -17.23
CA CYS A 21 20.50 -22.39 -18.50
C CYS A 21 19.51 -22.33 -19.68
N SER A 22 19.61 -21.27 -20.49
CA SER A 22 19.27 -21.36 -21.92
C SER A 22 20.48 -21.93 -22.69
N PRO A 23 20.34 -23.01 -23.48
CA PRO A 23 21.45 -23.73 -24.08
C PRO A 23 21.82 -23.14 -25.44
N LEU A 24 22.37 -21.94 -25.50
CA LEU A 24 23.02 -21.43 -26.71
C LEU A 24 24.26 -20.62 -26.33
N LEU A 25 25.40 -21.33 -26.39
CA LEU A 25 26.77 -20.84 -26.38
C LEU A 25 27.25 -20.24 -25.04
N VAL A 26 27.87 -21.07 -24.19
CA VAL A 26 29.24 -20.89 -23.65
C VAL A 26 29.57 -22.12 -22.78
N SER A 27 30.80 -22.61 -22.93
CA SER A 27 31.37 -23.74 -22.20
C SER A 27 31.52 -23.41 -20.70
N CYS A 28 30.75 -24.08 -19.84
CA CYS A 28 30.99 -24.07 -18.39
C CYS A 28 32.17 -24.98 -18.04
N SER A 29 33.38 -24.44 -18.09
CA SER A 29 34.52 -24.93 -17.34
C SER A 29 35.43 -23.74 -17.05
N ASP A 30 35.62 -23.43 -15.77
CA ASP A 30 36.50 -22.39 -15.18
C ASP A 30 35.81 -21.12 -14.62
N PHE A 31 34.88 -21.29 -13.66
CA PHE A 31 34.71 -20.27 -12.62
C PHE A 31 34.66 -20.93 -11.25
N ASN A 32 35.82 -20.93 -10.59
CA ASN A 32 36.04 -21.38 -9.23
C ASN A 32 35.63 -20.27 -8.26
N ASP A 33 34.74 -20.62 -7.33
CA ASP A 33 34.58 -20.07 -5.99
C ASP A 33 34.63 -18.54 -5.82
N SER A 34 33.44 -17.94 -5.84
CA SER A 34 33.00 -16.99 -4.80
C SER A 34 31.50 -16.82 -4.98
N THR A 35 30.73 -17.54 -4.16
CA THR A 35 29.31 -17.27 -3.99
C THR A 35 29.15 -15.90 -3.34
N ASN A 36 29.23 -14.84 -4.15
CA ASN A 36 28.41 -13.67 -3.90
C ASN A 36 27.03 -14.04 -4.42
N GLU A 37 26.25 -14.70 -3.57
CA GLU A 37 24.81 -14.54 -3.68
C GLU A 37 24.56 -13.04 -3.58
N VAL A 38 24.05 -12.44 -4.65
CA VAL A 38 23.49 -11.11 -4.53
C VAL A 38 22.18 -11.30 -3.77
N SER A 39 22.26 -11.25 -2.45
CA SER A 39 21.12 -11.20 -1.55
C SER A 39 20.47 -9.82 -1.71
N PHE A 40 19.50 -9.72 -2.62
CA PHE A 40 18.63 -8.55 -2.74
C PHE A 40 17.39 -8.65 -1.85
N ALA A 41 17.45 -9.50 -0.83
CA ALA A 41 16.61 -9.39 0.34
C ALA A 41 17.57 -9.03 1.48
N ALA A 42 17.60 -7.76 1.87
CA ALA A 42 17.95 -7.50 3.26
C ALA A 42 16.97 -8.34 4.10
N ASP A 43 17.47 -9.12 5.07
CA ASP A 43 16.62 -9.56 6.18
C ASP A 43 16.18 -8.25 6.87
N ILE A 44 15.04 -7.70 6.45
CA ILE A 44 14.44 -6.53 7.09
C ILE A 44 14.03 -6.99 8.49
N ASP A 45 14.68 -6.43 9.51
CA ASP A 45 14.28 -6.65 10.89
C ASP A 45 13.00 -5.84 11.13
N ASP A 46 11.94 -6.56 11.44
CA ASP A 46 10.62 -5.99 11.67
C ASP A 46 10.61 -5.24 13.00
N GLN A 47 10.65 -3.92 12.91
CA GLN A 47 10.82 -3.00 14.03
C GLN A 47 9.74 -1.93 14.08
N GLY A 48 8.81 -1.92 13.13
CA GLY A 48 7.71 -0.97 13.12
C GLY A 48 6.46 -1.49 12.46
N ASP A 49 5.40 -0.74 12.66
CA ASP A 49 4.04 -1.08 12.24
C ASP A 49 3.41 0.08 11.47
N VAL A 50 2.47 -0.24 10.58
CA VAL A 50 1.47 0.70 10.07
C VAL A 50 0.50 1.03 11.20
N GLN A 51 0.34 2.32 11.49
CA GLN A 51 -0.49 2.81 12.60
C GLN A 51 -1.52 3.82 12.09
N ILE A 52 -2.81 3.50 12.28
CA ILE A 52 -3.91 4.40 11.93
C ILE A 52 -4.16 5.38 13.07
N ILE A 53 -4.29 6.67 12.73
CA ILE A 53 -4.52 7.76 13.67
C ILE A 53 -5.62 8.66 13.12
N TYR A 54 -6.72 8.79 13.86
CA TYR A 54 -7.80 9.73 13.53
C TYR A 54 -7.69 10.99 14.38
N THR A 55 -7.54 12.14 13.74
CA THR A 55 -7.51 13.45 14.39
C THR A 55 -8.91 14.05 14.38
N SER A 56 -9.43 14.48 15.53
CA SER A 56 -10.74 15.15 15.58
C SER A 56 -10.74 16.39 14.66
N PRO A 57 -11.74 16.53 13.78
CA PRO A 57 -11.84 17.71 12.92
C PRO A 57 -12.20 18.97 13.71
N GLU A 58 -11.79 20.14 13.23
CA GLU A 58 -12.26 21.44 13.71
C GLU A 58 -13.53 21.89 12.96
N ASP A 59 -13.71 21.50 11.69
CA ASP A 59 -14.90 21.78 10.88
C ASP A 59 -15.99 20.70 11.07
N GLU A 60 -17.20 21.14 11.46
CA GLU A 60 -18.37 20.27 11.66
C GLU A 60 -18.77 19.47 10.41
N SER A 61 -18.37 19.90 9.21
CA SER A 61 -18.65 19.19 7.95
C SER A 61 -17.80 17.93 7.73
N HIS A 62 -16.73 17.75 8.51
CA HIS A 62 -15.88 16.56 8.49
C HIS A 62 -16.21 15.56 9.61
N GLU A 63 -17.04 15.95 10.59
CA GLU A 63 -17.40 15.11 11.74
C GLU A 63 -18.01 13.77 11.30
N GLU A 64 -18.90 13.78 10.31
CA GLU A 64 -19.53 12.56 9.79
C GLU A 64 -18.47 11.59 9.20
N ILE A 65 -17.46 12.11 8.50
CA ILE A 65 -16.39 11.30 7.92
C ILE A 65 -15.52 10.72 9.03
N TYR A 66 -15.15 11.55 10.01
CA TYR A 66 -14.39 11.13 11.19
C TYR A 66 -15.10 10.00 11.96
N GLU A 67 -16.39 10.16 12.25
CA GLU A 67 -17.18 9.17 12.97
C GLU A 67 -17.28 7.85 12.18
N ILE A 68 -17.62 7.91 10.88
CA ILE A 68 -17.76 6.70 10.07
C ILE A 68 -16.45 5.91 10.02
N PHE A 69 -15.33 6.55 9.69
CA PHE A 69 -14.07 5.84 9.52
C PHE A 69 -13.52 5.30 10.84
N GLN A 70 -13.75 6.03 11.94
CA GLN A 70 -13.41 5.54 13.29
C GLN A 70 -14.30 4.36 13.72
N GLU A 71 -15.59 4.38 13.41
CA GLU A 71 -16.53 3.33 13.84
C GLU A 71 -16.44 2.06 12.99
N THR A 72 -16.10 2.18 11.70
CA THR A 72 -15.98 1.01 10.81
C THR A 72 -14.72 0.20 11.08
N GLU A 73 -13.67 0.82 11.65
CA GLU A 73 -12.35 0.21 11.89
C GLU A 73 -11.76 -0.43 10.62
N GLU A 74 -12.18 0.03 9.43
CA GLU A 74 -11.81 -0.60 8.16
C GLU A 74 -10.31 -0.43 7.89
N PHE A 75 -9.80 0.79 8.05
CA PHE A 75 -8.36 1.06 7.90
C PHE A 75 -7.54 0.44 9.02
N ASP A 76 -8.09 0.33 10.23
CA ASP A 76 -7.43 -0.33 11.36
C ASP A 76 -7.24 -1.82 11.07
N PHE A 77 -8.26 -2.49 10.54
CA PHE A 77 -8.16 -3.88 10.09
C PHE A 77 -7.13 -4.05 8.96
N LEU A 78 -7.10 -3.15 7.98
CA LEU A 78 -6.11 -3.18 6.91
C LEU A 78 -4.69 -3.01 7.43
N ALA A 79 -4.48 -2.11 8.40
CA ALA A 79 -3.18 -1.95 9.04
C ALA A 79 -2.74 -3.23 9.75
N GLU A 80 -3.66 -3.95 10.43
CA GLU A 80 -3.35 -5.26 11.01
C GLU A 80 -2.92 -6.28 9.95
N GLU A 81 -3.63 -6.38 8.83
CA GLU A 81 -3.27 -7.29 7.74
C GLU A 81 -1.91 -6.94 7.11
N LEU A 82 -1.62 -5.65 6.94
CA LEU A 82 -0.33 -5.16 6.44
C LEU A 82 0.81 -5.50 7.40
N ASN A 83 0.62 -5.32 8.70
CA ASN A 83 1.60 -5.63 9.73
C ASN A 83 1.89 -7.14 9.83
N GLU A 84 0.92 -8.00 9.47
CA GLU A 84 1.17 -9.44 9.35
C GLU A 84 1.91 -9.82 8.04
N ALA A 85 1.78 -9.00 7.00
CA ALA A 85 2.26 -9.29 5.65
C ALA A 85 3.65 -8.72 5.35
N ILE A 86 4.03 -7.59 5.97
CA ILE A 86 5.20 -6.79 5.63
C ILE A 86 6.04 -6.55 6.89
N ALA A 87 7.35 -6.78 6.80
CA ALA A 87 8.29 -6.37 7.84
C ALA A 87 8.76 -4.94 7.57
N LEU A 88 8.58 -4.03 8.53
CA LEU A 88 8.95 -2.61 8.38
C LEU A 88 10.13 -2.24 9.29
N PRO A 89 11.11 -1.48 8.80
CA PRO A 89 12.25 -1.06 9.62
C PRO A 89 11.90 0.03 10.65
N ARG A 90 10.78 0.72 10.47
CA ARG A 90 10.21 1.74 11.36
C ARG A 90 8.73 1.94 11.06
N ASP A 91 8.03 2.53 12.01
CA ASP A 91 6.60 2.81 11.91
C ASP A 91 6.24 3.70 10.71
N ILE A 92 5.10 3.41 10.10
CA ILE A 92 4.44 4.29 9.13
C ILE A 92 3.15 4.79 9.77
N SER A 93 3.06 6.09 10.02
CA SER A 93 1.83 6.69 10.56
C SER A 93 0.86 7.00 9.41
N VAL A 94 -0.41 6.67 9.58
CA VAL A 94 -1.48 7.00 8.64
C VAL A 94 -2.47 7.88 9.39
N ARG A 95 -2.47 9.17 9.07
CA ARG A 95 -3.22 10.18 9.80
C ARG A 95 -4.40 10.64 8.96
N PHE A 96 -5.60 10.44 9.49
CA PHE A 96 -6.80 11.12 9.01
C PHE A 96 -6.94 12.45 9.75
N GLU A 97 -6.95 13.56 9.01
CA GLU A 97 -6.98 14.91 9.57
C GLU A 97 -7.51 15.95 8.59
N GLU A 98 -7.65 17.20 9.05
CA GLU A 98 -7.89 18.36 8.18
C GLU A 98 -6.56 18.92 7.69
N CYS A 99 -6.45 19.12 6.37
CA CYS A 99 -5.20 19.57 5.74
C CYS A 99 -5.28 20.96 5.12
N ASP A 100 -6.46 21.60 5.12
CA ASP A 100 -6.76 22.81 4.34
C ASP A 100 -6.66 22.61 2.81
N GLU A 101 -6.64 21.35 2.33
CA GLU A 101 -6.60 20.99 0.91
C GLU A 101 -7.25 19.62 0.61
N GLU A 102 -7.87 19.49 -0.57
CA GLU A 102 -8.46 18.25 -1.09
C GLU A 102 -7.37 17.27 -1.56
N ASN A 103 -6.56 16.74 -0.64
CA ASN A 103 -5.37 15.95 -0.99
C ASN A 103 -5.14 14.71 -0.10
N ALA A 104 -4.19 13.88 -0.50
CA ALA A 104 -3.53 12.90 0.35
C ALA A 104 -2.07 12.86 -0.07
N PHE A 105 -1.16 12.57 0.86
CA PHE A 105 0.27 12.53 0.55
C PHE A 105 1.06 11.77 1.59
N TYR A 106 2.17 11.17 1.14
CA TYR A 106 3.23 10.66 1.97
C TYR A 106 4.34 11.71 2.20
N ASP A 107 4.71 11.95 3.46
CA ASP A 107 5.86 12.76 3.86
C ASP A 107 7.03 11.85 4.31
N PRO A 108 8.15 11.80 3.55
CA PRO A 108 9.31 10.97 3.89
C PRO A 108 10.15 11.51 5.06
N GLU A 109 9.98 12.78 5.45
CA GLU A 109 10.70 13.36 6.60
C GLU A 109 10.14 12.82 7.92
N THR A 110 8.81 12.67 8.01
CA THR A 110 8.07 12.21 9.20
C THR A 110 7.67 10.74 9.12
N VAL A 111 7.67 10.13 7.92
CA VAL A 111 7.12 8.79 7.64
C VAL A 111 5.64 8.73 7.98
N GLU A 112 4.91 9.69 7.42
CA GLU A 112 3.49 9.87 7.66
C GLU A 112 2.73 9.97 6.34
N ILE A 113 1.65 9.23 6.24
CA ILE A 113 0.63 9.36 5.19
C ILE A 113 -0.48 10.21 5.78
N SER A 114 -0.77 11.34 5.14
CA SER A 114 -1.87 12.22 5.51
C SER A 114 -3.05 11.98 4.58
N MET A 115 -4.18 11.55 5.14
CA MET A 115 -5.45 11.32 4.46
C MET A 115 -6.40 12.46 4.83
N CYS A 116 -6.51 13.47 3.99
CA CYS A 116 -7.24 14.69 4.34
C CYS A 116 -8.76 14.47 4.26
N TYR A 117 -9.50 14.94 5.27
CA TYR A 117 -10.96 14.83 5.28
C TYR A 117 -11.61 15.55 4.11
N GLU A 118 -10.99 16.62 3.61
CA GLU A 118 -11.42 17.38 2.44
C GLU A 118 -11.41 16.51 1.17
N LEU A 119 -10.44 15.59 1.03
CA LEU A 119 -10.39 14.67 -0.11
C LEU A 119 -11.51 13.64 -0.05
N ILE A 120 -11.80 13.11 1.13
CA ILE A 120 -12.89 12.14 1.32
C ILE A 120 -14.24 12.83 1.10
N GLN A 121 -14.39 14.07 1.58
CA GLN A 121 -15.53 14.92 1.28
C GLN A 121 -15.65 15.14 -0.24
N LYS A 122 -14.52 15.30 -0.94
CA LYS A 122 -14.53 15.41 -2.39
C LYS A 122 -15.05 14.16 -3.09
N TYR A 123 -14.65 12.97 -2.65
CA TYR A 123 -15.22 11.72 -3.16
C TYR A 123 -16.72 11.64 -2.93
N LYS A 124 -17.18 12.00 -1.72
CA LYS A 124 -18.61 12.10 -1.40
C LYS A 124 -19.35 13.01 -2.37
N GLU A 125 -18.77 14.15 -2.77
CA GLU A 125 -19.37 15.04 -3.76
C GLU A 125 -19.39 14.44 -5.17
N ILE A 126 -18.31 13.78 -5.58
CA ILE A 126 -18.15 13.21 -6.92
C ILE A 126 -19.18 12.09 -7.14
N PHE A 127 -19.33 11.18 -6.17
CA PHE A 127 -20.20 10.01 -6.31
C PHE A 127 -21.67 10.28 -5.95
N ALA A 128 -22.01 11.48 -5.43
CA ALA A 128 -23.36 11.80 -4.97
C ALA A 128 -24.44 11.70 -6.06
N ASP A 129 -24.09 11.98 -7.32
CA ASP A 129 -25.02 11.98 -8.45
C ASP A 129 -24.97 10.70 -9.29
N ASP A 130 -23.93 9.87 -9.12
CA ASP A 130 -23.66 8.71 -9.98
C ASP A 130 -24.09 7.37 -9.35
N ALA A 131 -24.25 7.30 -8.03
CA ALA A 131 -24.63 6.07 -7.33
C ALA A 131 -26.13 5.72 -7.51
N GLU A 132 -26.43 4.44 -7.79
CA GLU A 132 -27.82 3.97 -7.98
C GLU A 132 -28.50 3.60 -6.64
N SER A 133 -27.73 3.55 -5.54
CA SER A 133 -28.21 3.29 -4.19
C SER A 133 -27.28 3.84 -3.09
N ASP A 134 -27.80 4.02 -1.88
CA ASP A 134 -27.02 4.47 -0.72
C ASP A 134 -25.84 3.52 -0.39
N ASP A 135 -26.03 2.21 -0.56
CA ASP A 135 -24.99 1.20 -0.31
C ASP A 135 -23.86 1.25 -1.36
N GLU A 136 -24.22 1.46 -2.64
CA GLU A 136 -23.25 1.64 -3.73
C GLU A 136 -22.46 2.93 -3.55
N TYR A 137 -23.14 4.03 -3.20
CA TYR A 137 -22.51 5.33 -2.92
C TYR A 137 -21.42 5.24 -1.86
N VAL A 138 -21.74 4.59 -0.73
CA VAL A 138 -20.77 4.40 0.36
C VAL A 138 -19.59 3.55 -0.11
N THR A 139 -19.86 2.50 -0.88
CA THR A 139 -18.81 1.61 -1.41
C THR A 139 -17.85 2.36 -2.35
N GLU A 140 -18.36 3.20 -3.26
CA GLU A 140 -17.52 3.97 -4.19
C GLU A 140 -16.62 4.98 -3.46
N VAL A 141 -17.14 5.64 -2.42
CA VAL A 141 -16.36 6.57 -1.59
C VAL A 141 -15.24 5.83 -0.85
N ILE A 142 -15.54 4.66 -0.28
CA ILE A 142 -14.57 3.83 0.42
C ILE A 142 -13.52 3.30 -0.56
N ASP A 143 -13.92 2.74 -1.70
CA ASP A 143 -13.00 2.22 -2.72
C ASP A 143 -12.02 3.30 -3.21
N ALA A 144 -12.50 4.54 -3.41
CA ALA A 144 -11.66 5.67 -3.80
C ALA A 144 -10.68 6.07 -2.67
N ALA A 145 -11.12 6.05 -1.41
CA ALA A 145 -10.25 6.29 -0.27
C ALA A 145 -9.20 5.19 -0.09
N LEU A 146 -9.57 3.92 -0.29
CA LEU A 146 -8.66 2.79 -0.23
C LEU A 146 -7.62 2.82 -1.34
N PHE A 147 -8.00 3.15 -2.58
CA PHE A 147 -7.05 3.31 -3.68
C PHE A 147 -6.00 4.37 -3.33
N THR A 148 -6.45 5.50 -2.80
CA THR A 148 -5.58 6.60 -2.40
C THR A 148 -4.66 6.20 -1.25
N PHE A 149 -5.19 5.53 -0.24
CA PHE A 149 -4.40 4.98 0.85
C PHE A 149 -3.28 4.04 0.34
N TYR A 150 -3.62 3.11 -0.56
CA TYR A 150 -2.65 2.17 -1.12
C TYR A 150 -1.63 2.85 -2.06
N HIS A 151 -2.02 3.91 -2.76
CA HIS A 151 -1.10 4.74 -3.55
C HIS A 151 -0.04 5.37 -2.63
N GLU A 152 -0.46 6.04 -1.56
CA GLU A 152 0.47 6.67 -0.60
C GLU A 152 1.29 5.65 0.19
N LEU A 153 0.69 4.50 0.53
CA LEU A 153 1.40 3.38 1.11
C LEU A 153 2.47 2.85 0.16
N GLY A 154 2.21 2.85 -1.15
CA GLY A 154 3.20 2.53 -2.17
C GLY A 154 4.44 3.42 -2.06
N HIS A 155 4.26 4.74 -1.97
CA HIS A 155 5.36 5.68 -1.75
C HIS A 155 6.11 5.39 -0.45
N ALA A 156 5.37 5.15 0.64
CA ALA A 156 5.95 4.83 1.93
C ALA A 156 6.79 3.53 1.86
N LEU A 157 6.30 2.47 1.21
CA LEU A 157 7.03 1.21 1.06
C LEU A 157 8.28 1.36 0.20
N VAL A 158 8.21 2.14 -0.88
CA VAL A 158 9.37 2.43 -1.73
C VAL A 158 10.47 3.13 -0.93
N ASP A 159 10.10 4.15 -0.15
CA ASP A 159 11.04 4.87 0.71
C ASP A 159 11.57 3.99 1.85
N GLN A 160 10.70 3.33 2.61
CA GLN A 160 11.07 2.58 3.80
C GLN A 160 11.89 1.32 3.51
N LEU A 161 11.59 0.62 2.42
CA LEU A 161 12.28 -0.61 2.05
C LEU A 161 13.40 -0.36 1.02
N GLU A 162 13.68 0.90 0.69
CA GLU A 162 14.65 1.33 -0.32
C GLU A 162 14.46 0.58 -1.65
N LEU A 163 13.20 0.42 -2.08
CA LEU A 163 12.88 -0.42 -3.25
C LEU A 163 13.40 0.23 -4.53
N PRO A 164 14.09 -0.54 -5.40
CA PRO A 164 14.61 0.02 -6.64
C PRO A 164 13.48 0.25 -7.66
N ILE A 165 13.21 1.52 -7.98
CA ILE A 165 12.28 1.91 -9.05
C ILE A 165 13.03 2.07 -10.37
N THR A 166 12.56 1.37 -11.40
CA THR A 166 13.19 1.35 -12.74
C THR A 166 12.44 2.22 -13.76
N GLY A 167 11.27 2.72 -13.41
CA GLY A 167 10.35 3.53 -14.23
C GLY A 167 9.81 4.75 -13.49
N SER A 168 8.56 5.14 -13.76
CA SER A 168 7.85 6.13 -12.95
C SER A 168 7.44 5.49 -11.63
N GLU A 169 7.69 6.18 -10.52
CA GLU A 169 7.25 5.71 -9.20
C GLU A 169 5.73 5.74 -9.10
N GLU A 170 5.12 6.86 -9.51
CA GLU A 170 3.65 7.06 -9.60
C GLU A 170 2.95 5.90 -10.31
N ASP A 171 3.44 5.49 -11.49
CA ASP A 171 2.83 4.41 -12.26
C ASP A 171 2.94 3.06 -11.52
N ALA A 172 4.05 2.86 -10.78
CA ALA A 172 4.30 1.63 -10.04
C ALA A 172 3.44 1.53 -8.77
N VAL A 173 3.25 2.66 -8.06
CA VAL A 173 2.39 2.70 -6.87
C VAL A 173 0.90 2.66 -7.24
N ASP A 174 0.51 3.27 -8.36
CA ASP A 174 -0.84 3.14 -8.94
C ASP A 174 -1.16 1.68 -9.31
N GLU A 175 -0.21 1.00 -9.96
CA GLU A 175 -0.38 -0.41 -10.34
C GLU A 175 -0.45 -1.30 -9.09
N LEU A 176 0.35 -1.02 -8.06
CA LEU A 176 0.28 -1.74 -6.79
C LEU A 176 -1.09 -1.56 -6.13
N ALA A 177 -1.59 -0.33 -6.01
CA ALA A 177 -2.88 -0.04 -5.41
C ALA A 177 -4.02 -0.76 -6.15
N ALA A 178 -4.00 -0.71 -7.49
CA ALA A 178 -4.99 -1.42 -8.31
C ALA A 178 -4.93 -2.94 -8.12
N ILE A 179 -3.74 -3.54 -8.03
CA ILE A 179 -3.59 -4.98 -7.84
C ILE A 179 -4.14 -5.41 -6.47
N ILE A 180 -3.80 -4.69 -5.40
CA ILE A 180 -4.25 -5.03 -4.05
C ILE A 180 -5.78 -4.98 -3.97
N LEU A 181 -6.40 -3.90 -4.47
CA LEU A 181 -7.85 -3.76 -4.46
C LEU A 181 -8.57 -4.82 -5.29
N LEU A 182 -8.02 -5.21 -6.44
CA LEU A 182 -8.59 -6.28 -7.25
C LEU A 182 -8.53 -7.65 -6.55
N GLU A 183 -7.56 -7.87 -5.66
CA GLU A 183 -7.47 -9.09 -4.87
C GLU A 183 -8.47 -9.11 -3.70
N GLU A 184 -8.76 -7.96 -3.10
CA GLU A 184 -9.77 -7.81 -2.04
C GLU A 184 -11.21 -7.99 -2.58
N GLN A 185 -11.49 -7.50 -3.79
CA GLN A 185 -12.81 -7.60 -4.41
C GLN A 185 -13.09 -8.96 -5.09
N GLY A 186 -12.09 -9.85 -5.17
CA GLY A 186 -12.18 -11.13 -5.85
C GLY A 186 -12.59 -12.31 -4.95
N GLU A 187 -13.90 -12.49 -4.71
CA GLU A 187 -14.49 -13.76 -4.24
C GLU A 187 -14.72 -14.79 -5.36
#